data_AF-A0A849E6C7-F1
#
_entry.id   AF-A0A849E6C7-F1
#
_cell.length_a   1.000
_cell.length_b   1.000
_cell.length_c   1.000
_cell.angle_alpha   90.00
_cell.angle_beta   90.00
_cell.angle_gamma   90.00
#
_symmetry.space_group_name_H-M   'P 1'
#
loop_
_entity.id
_entity.type
_entity.pdbx_description
1 polymer ?
#
loop_
_entity_poly.entity_id
_entity_poly.type
_entity_poly.pdbx_seq_one_letter_code
_entity_poly.pdbx_strand_id
1 'polypeptide(L)' 'PVADCDVAVLEKVTAAAFGQRRKMLRSSLKTLTSDPAALITQAGLEPTMRAEEVDIAGFCRLAKAASD' A
#
# COMPACT_ATOMS: atom_id res chain seq x y z
N PRO A 1 14.23 -10.91 -5.29
CA PRO A 1 12.93 -11.22 -4.66
C PRO A 1 11.86 -11.48 -5.73
N VAL A 2 11.27 -12.68 -5.74
CA VAL A 2 10.02 -12.91 -6.47
C VAL A 2 8.92 -12.27 -5.62
N ALA A 3 8.11 -11.38 -6.19
CA ALA A 3 7.04 -10.73 -5.45
C ALA A 3 5.96 -11.76 -5.10
N ASP A 4 5.73 -12.01 -3.80
CA ASP A 4 4.65 -12.88 -3.30
C ASP A 4 3.31 -12.12 -3.23
N CYS A 5 2.90 -11.52 -4.35
CA CYS A 5 1.64 -10.80 -4.50
C CYS A 5 1.24 -10.70 -5.98
N ASP A 6 -0.04 -10.48 -6.24
CA ASP A 6 -0.54 -10.22 -7.60
C ASP A 6 0.04 -8.89 -8.13
N VAL A 7 0.70 -8.95 -9.30
CA VAL A 7 1.34 -7.80 -9.94
C VAL A 7 0.33 -6.70 -10.27
N ALA A 8 -0.88 -7.04 -10.71
CA ALA A 8 -1.91 -6.06 -11.05
C ALA A 8 -2.41 -5.31 -9.80
N VAL A 9 -2.42 -5.99 -8.64
CA VAL A 9 -2.79 -5.35 -7.38
C VAL A 9 -1.64 -4.49 -6.86
N LEU A 10 -0.40 -4.97 -6.97
CA LEU A 10 0.80 -4.20 -6.64
C LEU A 10 0.88 -2.90 -7.46
N GLU A 11 0.58 -2.95 -8.76
CA GLU A 11 0.49 -1.77 -9.62
C GLU A 11 -0.55 -0.77 -9.13
N LYS A 12 -1.76 -1.22 -8.79
CA LYS A 12 -2.82 -0.33 -8.26
C LYS A 12 -2.43 0.32 -6.94
N VAL A 13 -1.87 -0.46 -6.02
CA VAL A 13 -1.43 0.03 -4.70
C VAL A 13 -0.31 1.05 -4.84
N THR A 14 0.72 0.74 -5.64
CA THR A 14 1.84 1.65 -5.88
C THR A 14 1.40 2.91 -6.62
N ALA A 15 0.51 2.80 -7.62
CA ALA A 15 -0.08 3.94 -8.30
C ALA A 15 -0.85 4.86 -7.34
N ALA A 16 -1.69 4.29 -6.46
CA ALA A 16 -2.41 5.08 -5.45
C ALA A 16 -1.46 5.75 -4.45
N ALA A 17 -0.47 5.01 -3.94
CA ALA A 17 0.50 5.52 -2.97
C ALA A 17 1.37 6.65 -3.56
N PHE A 18 1.92 6.46 -4.76
CA PHE A 18 2.83 7.42 -5.40
C PHE A 18 2.13 8.53 -6.20
N GLY A 19 0.89 8.33 -6.63
CA GLY A 19 0.05 9.39 -7.21
C GLY A 19 -0.17 10.56 -6.25
N GLN A 20 0.03 10.31 -4.94
CA GLN A 20 -0.01 11.31 -3.87
C GLN A 20 1.25 11.24 -2.98
N ARG A 21 2.46 11.13 -3.57
CA ARG A 21 3.74 10.91 -2.86
C ARG A 21 4.05 11.84 -1.67
N ARG A 22 3.42 13.02 -1.62
CA ARG A 22 3.57 13.98 -0.49
C ARG A 22 2.60 13.75 0.68
N LYS A 23 1.75 12.73 0.60
CA LYS A 23 0.76 12.39 1.61
C LYS A 23 1.13 11.10 2.32
N MET A 24 0.61 10.97 3.54
CA MET A 24 0.66 9.72 4.31
C MET A 24 -0.12 8.63 3.56
N LEU A 25 0.30 7.36 3.68
CA LEU A 25 -0.34 6.19 3.06
C LEU A 25 -1.84 6.15 3.33
N ARG A 26 -2.27 6.43 4.58
CA ARG A 26 -3.70 6.48 4.93
C ARG A 26 -4.53 7.46 4.09
N SER A 27 -3.90 8.52 3.57
CA SER A 27 -4.56 9.50 2.71
C SER A 27 -4.45 9.10 1.26
N SER A 28 -3.30 8.57 0.83
CA SER A 28 -3.06 8.17 -0.55
C SER A 28 -3.93 6.97 -0.96
N LEU A 29 -4.15 6.02 -0.05
CA LEU A 29 -4.90 4.78 -0.33
C LEU A 29 -6.42 4.91 -0.23
N LYS A 30 -6.96 6.10 0.09
CA LYS A 30 -8.42 6.35 0.11
C LYS A 30 -9.09 6.16 -1.24
N THR A 31 -8.32 6.22 -2.32
CA THR A 31 -8.82 5.96 -3.68
C THR A 31 -8.97 4.46 -3.98
N LEU A 32 -8.40 3.59 -3.14
CA LEU A 32 -8.39 2.14 -3.32
C LEU A 32 -9.34 1.42 -2.36
N THR A 33 -9.53 1.94 -1.14
CA THR A 33 -10.36 1.33 -0.11
C THR A 33 -11.03 2.38 0.79
N SER A 34 -12.19 2.04 1.35
CA SER A 34 -12.88 2.84 2.36
C SER A 34 -12.19 2.83 3.72
N ASP A 35 -11.40 1.80 4.04
CA ASP A 35 -10.63 1.69 5.28
C ASP A 35 -9.13 1.46 5.03
N PRO A 36 -8.40 2.51 4.63
CA PRO A 36 -6.97 2.39 4.35
C PRO A 36 -6.15 2.13 5.62
N ALA A 37 -6.61 2.55 6.80
CA ALA A 37 -5.85 2.35 8.02
C ALA A 37 -5.82 0.86 8.41
N ALA A 38 -6.95 0.17 8.31
CA ALA A 38 -7.02 -1.28 8.52
C ALA A 38 -6.14 -2.04 7.53
N LEU A 39 -6.24 -1.72 6.23
CA LEU A 39 -5.43 -2.34 5.18
C LEU A 39 -3.92 -2.18 5.43
N ILE A 40 -3.48 -0.96 5.77
CA ILE A 40 -2.06 -0.68 6.03
C ILE A 40 -1.57 -1.44 7.27
N THR A 41 -2.39 -1.48 8.33
CA THR A 41 -2.06 -2.19 9.57
C THR A 41 -1.97 -3.70 9.35
N GLN A 42 -2.88 -4.28 8.55
CA GLN A 42 -2.84 -5.68 8.15
C GLN A 42 -1.55 -6.04 7.39
N ALA A 43 -1.01 -5.09 6.61
CA ALA A 43 0.29 -5.23 5.93
C ALA A 43 1.51 -5.07 6.86
N GLY A 44 1.29 -4.80 8.15
CA GLY A 44 2.34 -4.56 9.14
C GLY A 44 3.07 -3.23 8.92
N LEU A 45 2.34 -2.21 8.45
CA LEU A 45 2.86 -0.88 8.14
C LEU A 45 2.16 0.18 9.01
N GLU A 46 2.82 1.32 9.20
CA GLU A 46 2.25 2.49 9.88
C GLU A 46 1.41 3.37 8.92
N PRO A 47 0.14 3.71 9.25
CA PRO A 47 -0.72 4.53 8.39
C PRO A 47 -0.19 5.94 8.09
N THR A 48 0.74 6.44 8.91
CA THR A 48 1.36 7.75 8.80
C THR A 48 2.61 7.79 7.91
N MET A 49 3.15 6.63 7.50
CA MET A 49 4.30 6.60 6.59
C MET A 49 3.96 7.23 5.25
N ARG A 50 4.98 7.71 4.55
CA ARG A 50 4.89 8.13 3.15
C ARG A 50 5.25 6.96 2.23
N ALA A 51 4.81 7.02 0.97
CA ALA A 51 5.04 5.94 0.01
C ALA A 51 6.54 5.64 -0.19
N GLU A 52 7.39 6.66 -0.15
CA GLU A 52 8.85 6.52 -0.25
C GLU A 52 9.55 5.91 0.97
N GLU A 53 8.86 5.80 2.12
CA GLU A 53 9.39 5.20 3.34
C GLU A 53 9.12 3.69 3.39
N VAL A 54 8.24 3.19 2.52
CA VAL A 54 7.89 1.76 2.43
C VAL A 54 8.85 1.05 1.49
N ASP A 55 9.42 -0.06 1.96
CA ASP A 55 10.26 -0.93 1.15
C ASP A 55 9.43 -1.82 0.20
N ILE A 56 10.10 -2.50 -0.72
CA ILE A 56 9.45 -3.38 -1.71
C ILE A 56 8.63 -4.47 -1.01
N ALA A 57 9.15 -5.04 0.08
CA ALA A 57 8.46 -6.08 0.84
C ALA A 57 7.17 -5.55 1.49
N GLY A 58 7.19 -4.33 2.01
CA GLY A 58 6.01 -3.65 2.54
C GLY A 58 4.93 -3.45 1.48
N PHE A 59 5.30 -3.01 0.27
CA PHE A 59 4.34 -2.91 -0.84
C PHE A 59 3.77 -4.27 -1.27
N CYS A 60 4.58 -5.34 -1.26
CA CYS A 60 4.08 -6.69 -1.55
C CYS A 60 3.06 -7.14 -0.48
N ARG A 61 3.34 -6.91 0.81
CA ARG A 61 2.38 -7.20 1.89
C ARG A 61 1.09 -6.40 1.75
N LEU A 62 1.19 -5.13 1.37
CA LEU A 62 0.04 -4.25 1.16
C LEU A 62 -0.82 -4.71 -0.03
N ALA A 63 -0.20 -5.14 -1.13
CA ALA A 63 -0.91 -5.73 -2.26
C ALA A 63 -1.61 -7.05 -1.90
N LYS A 64 -0.94 -7.90 -1.11
CA LYS A 64 -1.53 -9.16 -0.61
C LYS A 64 -2.77 -8.90 0.26
N ALA A 65 -2.65 -7.99 1.24
CA ALA A 65 -3.77 -7.60 2.11
C ALA A 65 -4.94 -6.95 1.35
N ALA A 66 -4.69 -6.34 0.18
CA ALA A 66 -5.74 -5.74 -0.66
C ALA A 66 -6.44 -6.76 -1.59
N SER A 67 -5.94 -7.99 -1.63
CA SER A 67 -6.49 -9.09 -2.45
C SER A 67 -7.29 -10.11 -1.64
N ASP A 68 -7.16 -10.08 -0.31
CA ASP A 68 -7.91 -10.90 0.65
C ASP A 68 -9.28 -10.27 0.97
#